data_AF-A0A1Y5DNF5-F1
#
_entry.id   AF-A0A1Y5DNF5-F1
#
_cell.length_a   1.000
_cell.length_b   1.000
_cell.length_c   1.000
_cell.angle_alpha   90.00
_cell.angle_beta   90.00
_cell.angle_gamma   90.00
#
_symmetry.space_group_name_H-M   'P 1'
#
loop_
_entity.id
_entity.type
_entity.pdbx_description
1 polymer ?
#
loop_
_entity_poly.entity_id
_entity_poly.type
_entity_poly.pdbx_seq_one_letter_code
_entity_poly.pdbx_strand_id
1 'polypeptide(L)' 'MNDEIIDLQTRVAFQDGLLDELNQVLTSQQQQITRLEMTMGVMRTQIQTMQSSQPEDNGVEPPPPHY' A
#
# COMPACT_ATOMS: atom_id res chain seq x y z
N MET A 1 2.74 3.95 -50.79
CA MET A 1 3.92 3.23 -50.25
C MET A 1 4.77 4.09 -49.33
N ASN A 2 5.50 5.13 -49.77
CA ASN A 2 6.30 5.93 -48.82
C ASN A 2 5.45 6.71 -47.81
N ASP A 3 4.32 7.28 -48.24
CA ASP A 3 3.44 8.05 -47.35
C ASP A 3 2.77 7.18 -46.28
N GLU A 4 2.43 5.93 -46.60
CA GLU A 4 1.88 4.96 -45.64
C GLU A 4 2.90 4.55 -44.58
N ILE A 5 4.17 4.40 -44.97
CA ILE A 5 5.27 4.11 -44.04
C ILE A 5 5.48 5.28 -43.08
N ILE A 6 5.41 6.53 -43.58
CA ILE A 6 5.56 7.74 -42.76
C ILE A 6 4.39 7.88 -41.77
N ASP A 7 3.15 7.62 -42.18
CA ASP A 7 1.99 7.63 -41.29
C ASP A 7 2.12 6.58 -40.19
N LEU A 8 2.52 5.35 -40.53
CA LEU A 8 2.76 4.29 -39.56
C LEU A 8 3.86 4.65 -38.56
N GLN A 9 4.99 5.20 -39.02
CA GLN A 9 6.08 5.65 -38.15
C GLN A 9 5.62 6.74 -37.19
N THR A 10 4.81 7.69 -37.69
CA THR A 10 4.23 8.75 -36.86
C THR A 10 3.34 8.17 -35.77
N ARG A 11 2.43 7.24 -36.13
CA ARG A 11 1.56 6.55 -35.15
C ARG A 11 2.35 5.73 -34.13
N VAL A 12 3.44 5.08 -34.54
CA VAL A 12 4.30 4.32 -33.62
C VAL A 12 4.96 5.27 -32.63
N ALA A 13 5.55 6.39 -33.08
CA ALA A 13 6.15 7.37 -32.20
C ALA A 13 5.15 7.95 -31.17
N PHE A 14 3.90 8.20 -31.59
CA PHE A 14 2.84 8.60 -30.66
C PHE A 14 2.52 7.51 -29.64
N GLN A 15 2.42 6.25 -30.07
CA GLN A 15 2.16 5.13 -29.17
C GLN A 15 3.29 4.90 -28.17
N ASP A 16 4.54 5.04 -28.59
CA ASP A 16 5.70 4.95 -27.69
C ASP A 16 5.64 6.03 -26.60
N GLY A 17 5.32 7.28 -26.98
CA GLY A 17 5.11 8.36 -26.01
C GLY A 17 3.97 8.08 -25.02
N LEU A 18 2.86 7.52 -25.50
CA LEU A 18 1.73 7.12 -24.64
C LEU A 18 2.11 5.99 -23.67
N LEU A 19 2.94 5.03 -24.12
CA LEU A 19 3.42 3.95 -23.27
C LEU A 19 4.31 4.49 -22.13
N ASP A 20 5.18 5.45 -22.43
CA ASP A 20 6.02 6.09 -21.42
C ASP A 20 5.17 6.84 -20.38
N GLU A 21 4.16 7.59 -20.83
CA GLU A 21 3.23 8.30 -19.93
C GLU A 21 2.45 7.32 -19.04
N LEU A 22 1.92 6.24 -19.63
CA LEU A 22 1.25 5.17 -18.89
C LEU A 22 2.17 4.54 -17.85
N ASN A 23 3.43 4.28 -18.20
CA ASN A 23 4.40 3.71 -17.28
C ASN A 23 4.68 4.65 -16.10
N GLN A 24 4.85 5.94 -16.35
CA GLN A 24 5.05 6.94 -15.30
C GLN A 24 3.86 6.99 -14.34
N VAL A 25 2.63 7.02 -14.88
CA VAL A 25 1.40 7.02 -14.09
C VAL A 25 1.25 5.72 -13.29
N LEU A 26 1.52 4.57 -13.89
CA LEU A 26 1.47 3.26 -13.21
C LEU A 26 2.50 3.19 -12.07
N THR A 27 3.74 3.60 -12.32
CA THR A 27 4.81 3.62 -11.32
C THR A 27 4.46 4.55 -10.16
N SER A 28 3.92 5.73 -10.44
CA SER A 28 3.44 6.66 -9.42
C SER A 28 2.31 6.08 -8.56
N GLN A 29 1.35 5.39 -9.19
CA GLN A 29 0.28 4.70 -8.46
C GLN A 29 0.82 3.56 -7.59
N GLN A 30 1.75 2.76 -8.10
CA GLN A 30 2.37 1.69 -7.32
C GLN A 30 3.08 2.24 -6.07
N GLN A 31 3.80 3.35 -6.21
CA GLN A 31 4.42 4.02 -5.05
C GLN A 31 3.39 4.51 -4.03
N GLN A 32 2.25 5.02 -4.48
CA GLN A 32 1.15 5.43 -3.59
C GLN A 32 0.57 4.23 -2.85
N ILE A 33 0.32 3.12 -3.54
CA ILE A 33 -0.17 1.87 -2.94
C ILE A 33 0.81 1.36 -1.88
N THR A 34 2.10 1.27 -2.20
CA THR A 34 3.11 0.82 -1.24
C THR A 34 3.15 1.71 0.01
N ARG A 35 2.99 3.03 -0.13
CA ARG A 35 2.89 3.94 1.03
C ARG A 35 1.64 3.68 1.87
N LEU A 36 0.50 3.43 1.24
CA LEU A 36 -0.75 3.10 1.93
C LEU A 36 -0.63 1.76 2.68
N GLU A 37 -0.08 0.74 2.05
CA GLU A 37 0.16 -0.57 2.65
C GLU A 37 1.06 -0.47 3.89
N MET A 38 2.16 0.28 3.81
CA MET A 38 3.03 0.53 4.96
C MET A 38 2.28 1.23 6.11
N THR A 39 1.49 2.25 5.79
CA THR A 39 0.70 3.00 6.79
C THR A 39 -0.32 2.10 7.47
N MET A 40 -1.02 1.25 6.70
CA MET A 40 -1.96 0.27 7.25
C MET A 40 -1.25 -0.77 8.13
N GLY A 41 -0.05 -1.20 7.74
CA GLY A 41 0.78 -2.09 8.56
C GLY A 41 1.09 -1.48 9.93
N VAL A 42 1.54 -0.23 9.97
CA VAL A 42 1.81 0.51 11.21
C VAL A 42 0.55 0.64 12.07
N MET A 43 -0.58 1.03 11.46
CA MET A 43 -1.85 1.16 12.17
C MET A 43 -2.30 -0.17 12.78
N ARG A 44 -2.16 -1.28 12.04
CA ARG A 44 -2.47 -2.63 12.54
C ARG A 44 -1.61 -2.98 13.76
N THR A 45 -0.30 -2.72 13.70
CA THR A 45 0.60 -2.95 14.84
C THR A 45 0.18 -2.09 16.04
N GLN A 46 -0.14 -0.81 15.82
CA GLN A 46 -0.57 0.07 16.90
C GLN A 46 -1.85 -0.44 17.59
N ILE A 47 -2.86 -0.86 16.81
CA ILE A 47 -4.10 -1.45 17.36
C ILE A 47 -3.79 -2.71 18.19
N GLN A 48 -2.93 -3.60 17.69
CA GLN A 48 -2.53 -4.80 18.44
C GLN A 48 -1.83 -4.44 19.75
N THR A 49 -0.90 -3.48 19.73
CA THR A 49 -0.21 -3.05 20.96
C THR A 49 -1.16 -2.44 21.99
N MET A 50 -2.19 -1.70 21.55
CA MET A 50 -3.21 -1.14 22.44
C MET A 50 -4.10 -2.22 23.06
N GLN A 51 -4.46 -3.25 22.29
CA GLN A 51 -5.21 -4.41 22.82
C GLN A 51 -4.39 -5.21 23.84
N SER A 52 -3.09 -5.40 23.60
CA SER A 52 -2.21 -6.10 24.54
C SER A 52 -1.84 -5.30 25.79
N SER A 53 -2.07 -3.98 25.79
CA SER A 53 -1.80 -3.10 26.94
C SER A 53 -3.05 -2.77 27.76
N GLN A 54 -4.22 -3.31 27.41
CA GLN A 54 -5.29 -3.48 28.39
C GLN A 54 -4.83 -4.50 29.42
N PRO A 55 -4.67 -4.14 30.70
CA PRO A 55 -4.51 -5.13 31.75
C PRO A 55 -5.76 -6.00 31.67
N GLU A 56 -5.60 -7.33 31.60
CA GLU A 56 -6.66 -8.20 32.09
C GLU A 56 -7.00 -7.68 33.48
N ASP A 57 -8.28 -7.41 33.71
CA ASP A 57 -8.82 -7.08 35.01
C ASP A 57 -8.28 -8.11 36.01
N ASN A 58 -7.25 -7.72 36.76
CA ASN A 58 -6.56 -8.55 37.76
C ASN A 58 -7.48 -8.64 38.99
N GLY A 59 -8.68 -9.17 38.79
CA GLY A 59 -9.77 -9.22 39.75
C GLY A 59 -9.96 -10.58 40.41
N VAL A 60 -8.90 -11.36 40.60
CA VAL A 60 -8.95 -12.56 41.46
C VAL A 60 -7.73 -12.59 42.38
N GLU A 61 -7.74 -11.73 43.40
CA GLU A 61 -6.92 -11.97 44.59
C GLU A 61 -7.61 -13.11 45.37
N PRO A 62 -6.98 -14.28 45.56
CA PRO A 62 -7.60 -15.39 46.27
C PRO A 62 -7.86 -14.98 47.74
N PRO A 63 -9.00 -15.39 48.34
CA PRO A 63 -9.33 -15.00 49.70
C PRO A 63 -8.23 -15.41 50.68
N PRO A 64 -7.88 -14.55 51.65
CA PRO A 64 -6.75 -14.78 52.55
C PRO A 64 -6.98 -16.04 53.42
N PRO A 65 -5.94 -16.86 53.65
CA PRO A 65 -6.05 -18.03 54.52
C PRO A 65 -6.22 -17.57 55.98
N HIS A 66 -7.35 -17.93 56.58
CA HIS A 66 -7.58 -17.75 58.02
C HIS A 66 -6.79 -18.82 58.78
N TYR A 67 -5.70 -18.40 59.46
CA TYR A 67 -4.97 -19.17 60.46
C TYR A 67 -5.31 -18.70 61.87
#